data_AF-A0A413QIT9-F1
#
_entry.id   AF-A0A413QIT9-F1
#
_cell.length_a   1.000
_cell.length_b   1.000
_cell.length_c   1.000
_cell.angle_alpha   90.00
_cell.angle_beta   90.00
_cell.angle_gamma   90.00
#
_symmetry.space_group_name_H-M   'P 1'
#
loop_
_entity.id
_entity.type
_entity.pdbx_description
1 polymer ?
#
loop_
_entity_poly.entity_id
_entity_poly.type
_entity_poly.pdbx_seq_one_letter_code
_entity_poly.pdbx_strand_id
1 'polypeptide(L)'
;WFVITEFIIILFGDIPPLSMIEGAFLKYFGIPVALTWFMSQKTFDGKKPYSFLKSQITYALRPKITYAGKAVKLHKQTLNETITAVRSVNYVPDKIY
;
A
#
# COMPACT_ATOMS: atom_id res chain seq x y z
N TRP A 1 -15.04 7.71 6.02
CA TRP A 1 -13.68 8.25 5.88
C TRP A 1 -13.62 9.71 6.30
N PHE A 2 -14.47 10.59 5.76
CA PHE A 2 -14.41 12.04 5.98
C PHE A 2 -14.46 12.42 7.47
N VAL A 3 -15.54 11.99 8.14
CA VAL A 3 -15.75 12.26 9.57
C VAL A 3 -14.60 11.73 10.44
N ILE A 4 -14.08 10.54 10.10
CA ILE A 4 -12.96 9.93 10.84
C ILE A 4 -11.68 10.75 10.65
N THR A 5 -11.37 11.14 9.41
CA THR A 5 -10.19 11.95 9.10
C THR A 5 -10.27 13.35 9.71
N GLU A 6 -11.45 13.96 9.71
CA GLU A 6 -11.68 15.27 10.34
C GLU A 6 -11.47 15.19 11.86
N PHE A 7 -12.04 14.18 12.52
CA PHE A 7 -11.84 13.96 13.95
C PHE A 7 -10.36 13.74 14.31
N ILE A 8 -9.63 12.97 13.50
CA ILE A 8 -8.17 12.78 13.67
C ILE A 8 -7.42 14.12 13.54
N ILE A 9 -7.76 14.96 12.56
CA ILE A 9 -7.09 16.24 12.36
C ILE A 9 -7.40 17.22 13.50
N ILE A 10 -8.61 17.20 14.06
CA ILE A 10 -8.94 18.00 15.23
C ILE A 10 -8.15 17.54 16.46
N LEU A 11 -8.04 16.22 16.69
CA LEU A 11 -7.31 15.67 17.83
C LEU A 11 -5.78 15.87 17.74
N PHE A 12 -5.22 15.76 16.53
CA PHE A 12 -3.78 15.84 16.28
C PHE A 12 -3.36 17.15 15.62
N GLY A 13 -4.23 18.17 15.63
CA GLY A 13 -4.04 19.42 14.90
C GLY A 13 -2.82 20.23 15.33
N ASP A 14 -2.39 20.06 16.58
CA ASP A 14 -1.27 20.78 17.18
C ASP A 14 0.07 20.04 17.03
N ILE A 15 0.06 18.82 16.48
CA ILE A 15 1.28 18.04 16.26
C ILE A 15 1.91 18.43 14.91
N PRO A 16 3.21 18.80 14.86
CA PRO A 16 3.91 19.00 13.59
C PRO A 16 3.95 17.65 12.84
N PRO A 17 3.60 17.57 11.54
CA PRO A 17 3.50 18.63 10.51
C PRO A 17 2.12 19.26 10.30
N LEU A 18 1.06 18.82 11.02
CA LEU A 18 -0.30 19.36 10.86
C LEU A 18 -0.45 20.78 11.44
N SER A 19 0.37 21.14 12.43
CA SER A 19 0.43 22.49 13.00
C SER A 19 1.08 23.51 12.07
N MET A 20 1.82 23.06 11.05
CA MET A 20 2.51 23.94 10.08
C MET A 20 1.60 24.43 8.95
N ILE A 21 0.35 23.94 8.89
CA ILE A 21 -0.62 24.30 7.87
C ILE A 21 -1.54 25.40 8.44
N GLU A 22 -1.30 26.64 8.03
CA GLU A 22 -2.05 27.82 8.50
C GLU A 22 -3.48 27.90 7.93
N GLY A 23 -3.73 27.28 6.77
CA GLY A 23 -5.03 27.33 6.11
C GLY A 23 -6.07 26.44 6.79
N ALA A 24 -7.01 27.03 7.53
CA ALA A 24 -8.10 26.28 8.19
C ALA A 24 -8.95 25.46 7.20
N PHE A 25 -9.28 26.04 6.03
CA PHE A 25 -10.01 25.33 4.98
C PHE A 25 -9.20 24.14 4.41
N LEU A 26 -7.92 24.36 4.10
CA LEU A 26 -7.08 23.29 3.55
C LEU A 26 -6.83 22.18 4.57
N LYS A 27 -6.64 22.55 5.84
CA LYS A 27 -6.37 21.62 6.95
C LYS A 27 -7.58 20.76 7.28
N TYR A 28 -8.74 21.39 7.53
CA TYR A 28 -9.93 20.68 8.03
C TYR A 28 -10.87 20.21 6.91
N PHE A 29 -10.82 20.80 5.72
CA PHE A 29 -11.66 20.38 4.60
C PHE A 29 -10.83 19.73 3.48
N GLY A 30 -9.75 20.37 3.05
CA GLY A 30 -8.92 19.88 1.95
C GLY A 30 -8.31 18.48 2.19
N ILE A 31 -7.63 18.28 3.32
CA ILE A 31 -6.99 16.99 3.64
C ILE A 31 -8.05 15.88 3.81
N PRO A 32 -9.16 16.08 4.57
CA PRO A 32 -10.23 15.08 4.64
C PRO A 32 -10.87 14.76 3.28
N VAL A 33 -11.10 15.75 2.41
CA VAL A 33 -11.63 15.50 1.06
C VAL A 33 -10.65 14.70 0.21
N ALA A 34 -9.35 15.05 0.22
CA ALA A 34 -8.34 14.29 -0.52
C ALA A 34 -8.23 12.84 -0.03
N LEU A 35 -8.23 12.62 1.29
CA LEU A 35 -8.18 11.29 1.89
C LEU A 35 -9.44 10.47 1.62
N THR A 36 -10.61 11.10 1.63
CA THR A 36 -11.87 10.39 1.30
C THR A 36 -11.95 10.00 -0.16
N TRP A 37 -11.49 10.86 -1.05
CA TRP A 37 -11.37 10.56 -2.46
C TRP A 37 -10.38 9.39 -2.68
N PHE A 38 -9.23 9.42 -2.01
CA PHE A 38 -8.26 8.31 -2.06
C PHE A 38 -8.88 7.02 -1.52
N MET A 39 -9.53 7.05 -0.35
CA MET A 39 -10.23 5.93 0.27
C MET A 39 -11.62 5.68 -0.35
N SER A 40 -11.79 5.93 -1.64
CA SER A 40 -13.03 5.63 -2.36
C SER A 40 -12.95 4.26 -3.03
N GLN A 41 -14.09 3.60 -3.20
CA GLN A 41 -14.15 2.33 -3.95
C GLN A 41 -13.68 2.51 -5.41
N LYS A 42 -13.83 3.72 -5.97
CA LYS A 42 -13.37 4.04 -7.33
C LYS A 42 -11.85 3.90 -7.47
N THR A 43 -11.09 4.35 -6.47
CA THR A 43 -9.63 4.22 -6.43
C THR A 43 -9.17 2.78 -6.23
N PHE A 44 -9.99 1.96 -5.56
CA PHE A 44 -9.67 0.58 -5.20
C PHE A 44 -10.39 -0.46 -6.06
N ASP A 45 -10.78 -0.11 -7.28
CA ASP A 45 -11.39 -1.05 -8.25
C ASP A 45 -12.63 -1.76 -7.69
N GLY A 46 -13.53 -0.98 -7.07
CA GLY A 46 -14.76 -1.48 -6.44
C GLY A 46 -14.54 -2.21 -5.11
N LYS A 47 -13.29 -2.43 -4.69
CA LYS A 47 -12.98 -3.12 -3.44
C LYS A 47 -13.15 -2.17 -2.25
N LYS A 48 -13.46 -2.77 -1.11
CA LYS A 48 -13.63 -2.02 0.12
C LYS A 48 -12.25 -1.52 0.62
N PRO A 49 -12.04 -0.20 0.76
CA PRO A 49 -10.75 0.41 1.12
C PRO A 49 -10.22 -0.02 2.51
N TYR A 50 -11.11 -0.49 3.40
CA TYR A 50 -10.67 -1.02 4.71
C TYR A 50 -9.73 -2.23 4.57
N SER A 51 -9.87 -3.02 3.49
CA SER A 51 -9.01 -4.19 3.27
C SER A 51 -7.56 -3.78 3.04
N PHE A 52 -7.35 -2.65 2.36
CA PHE A 52 -6.03 -2.06 2.17
C PHE A 52 -5.44 -1.57 3.50
N LEU A 53 -6.23 -0.85 4.30
CA LEU A 53 -5.76 -0.41 5.63
C LEU A 53 -5.39 -1.59 6.52
N LYS A 54 -6.22 -2.65 6.54
CA LYS A 54 -5.92 -3.90 7.24
C LYS A 54 -4.59 -4.49 6.78
N SER A 55 -4.37 -4.62 5.47
CA SER A 55 -3.12 -5.19 4.95
C SER A 55 -1.90 -4.34 5.30
N GLN A 56 -2.00 -3.01 5.23
CA GLN A 56 -0.89 -2.12 5.59
C GLN A 56 -0.54 -2.22 7.09
N ILE A 57 -1.55 -2.22 7.97
CA ILE A 57 -1.34 -2.36 9.41
C ILE A 57 -0.75 -3.73 9.73
N THR A 58 -1.32 -4.80 9.19
CA THR A 58 -0.79 -6.16 9.38
C THR A 58 0.64 -6.27 8.85
N TYR A 59 0.96 -5.67 7.71
CA TYR A 59 2.31 -5.66 7.15
C TYR A 59 3.31 -4.90 8.02
N ALA A 60 2.90 -3.79 8.63
CA ALA A 60 3.75 -3.00 9.52
C ALA A 60 4.02 -3.73 10.86
N LEU A 61 3.00 -4.38 11.43
CA LEU A 61 3.11 -5.12 12.69
C LEU A 61 3.74 -6.51 12.53
N ARG A 62 3.74 -7.06 11.31
CA ARG A 62 4.28 -8.40 11.05
C ARG A 62 5.79 -8.42 11.30
N PRO A 63 6.30 -9.36 12.13
CA PRO A 63 7.73 -9.50 12.35
C PRO A 63 8.43 -9.93 11.07
N LYS A 64 9.50 -9.22 10.70
CA LYS A 64 10.32 -9.52 9.52
C LYS A 64 11.45 -10.49 9.90
N ILE A 65 11.07 -11.72 10.19
CA ILE A 65 11.96 -12.82 10.56
C ILE A 65 11.97 -13.92 9.49
N THR A 66 13.10 -14.62 9.35
CA THR A 66 13.20 -15.81 8.50
C THR A 66 12.52 -17.00 9.19
N TYR A 67 12.32 -18.10 8.46
CA TYR A 67 11.85 -19.36 9.02
C TYR A 67 12.74 -19.86 10.18
N ALA A 68 14.03 -19.52 10.16
CA ALA A 68 14.99 -19.85 11.21
C ALA A 68 15.02 -18.83 12.37
N GLY A 69 14.03 -17.92 12.46
CA GLY A 69 13.94 -16.90 13.52
C GLY A 69 14.99 -15.78 13.44
N LYS A 70 15.80 -15.73 12.38
CA LYS A 70 16.82 -14.68 12.19
C LYS A 70 16.21 -13.44 11.55
N ALA A 71 16.70 -12.26 11.91
CA ALA A 71 16.28 -11.01 11.28
C ALA A 71 16.57 -11.05 9.76
N VAL A 72 15.59 -10.68 8.95
CA VAL A 72 15.75 -10.61 7.48
C VAL A 72 16.63 -9.42 7.15
N LYS A 73 17.85 -9.67 6.67
CA LYS A 73 18.70 -8.65 6.06
C LYS A 73 18.36 -8.57 4.58
N LEU A 74 17.66 -7.51 4.18
CA LEU A 74 17.42 -7.25 2.76
C LEU A 74 18.74 -6.81 2.13
N HIS A 75 19.25 -7.62 1.20
CA HIS A 75 20.42 -7.29 0.41
C HIS A 75 20.02 -7.21 -1.05
N LYS A 76 20.28 -6.06 -1.69
CA LYS A 76 20.00 -5.85 -3.11
C LYS A 76 21.21 -6.32 -3.90
N GLN A 77 21.12 -7.51 -4.48
CA GLN A 77 22.12 -8.03 -5.41
C GLN A 77 21.70 -7.71 -6.83
N THR A 78 22.61 -7.14 -7.61
CA THR A 78 22.44 -6.99 -9.06
C THR A 78 23.11 -8.20 -9.70
N LEU A 79 22.33 -9.14 -10.20
CA LEU A 79 22.85 -10.32 -10.90
C LEU A 79 23.19 -9.92 -12.34
N ASN A 80 24.49 -9.90 -12.68
CA ASN A 80 25.00 -9.64 -14.04
C ASN A 80 25.22 -10.93 -14.85
N GLU A 81 24.55 -12.01 -14.47
CA GLU A 81 24.66 -13.30 -15.14
C GLU A 81 23.73 -13.39 -16.34
N THR A 82 24.10 -14.20 -17.33
CA THR A 82 23.28 -14.48 -18.52
C THR A 82 22.03 -15.26 -18.11
N ILE A 83 20.93 -14.56 -17.82
CA ILE A 83 19.67 -15.19 -17.45
C ILE A 83 19.10 -15.91 -18.68
N THR A 84 19.08 -17.25 -18.64
CA THR A 84 18.39 -18.06 -19.65
C THR A 84 16.91 -18.10 -19.30
N ALA A 85 16.10 -17.29 -19.98
CA ALA A 85 14.65 -17.32 -19.85
C ALA A 85 14.08 -18.47 -20.69
N VAL A 86 13.45 -19.46 -20.05
CA VAL A 86 12.74 -20.55 -20.73
C VAL A 86 11.24 -20.26 -20.68
N ARG A 87 10.60 -20.25 -21.85
CA ARG A 87 9.14 -20.16 -21.98
C ARG A 87 8.56 -21.56 -22.13
N SER A 88 7.58 -21.92 -21.30
CA SER A 88 6.76 -23.10 -21.58
C SER A 88 5.79 -22.78 -22.73
N VAL A 89 5.77 -23.65 -23.74
CA VAL A 89 4.80 -23.61 -24.83
C VAL A 89 3.98 -24.88 -24.72
N ASN A 90 2.66 -24.76 -24.62
CA ASN A 90 1.79 -25.92 -24.74
C ASN A 90 1.82 -26.37 -26.21
N TYR A 91 2.51 -27.48 -26.48
CA TYR A 91 2.54 -28.10 -27.79
C TYR A 91 1.20 -28.80 -28.04
N VAL A 92 0.45 -28.35 -29.04
CA VAL A 92 -0.73 -29.04 -29.56
C VAL A 92 -0.32 -29.73 -30.86
N PRO A 93 -0.30 -31.08 -30.92
CA PRO A 93 0.03 -31.79 -32.16
C PRO A 93 -1.09 -31.66 -33.19
N ASP A 94 -0.76 -31.26 -34.42
CA ASP A 94 -1.73 -31.01 -35.49
C ASP A 94 -2.27 -32.29 -36.17
N LYS A 95 -1.71 -33.47 -35.91
CA LYS A 95 -2.12 -34.70 -36.60
C LYS A 95 -2.06 -35.93 -35.70
N ILE A 96 -3.20 -36.60 -35.59
CA ILE A 96 -3.34 -38.00 -35.16
C ILE A 96 -3.25 -38.82 -36.46
N TYR A 97 -2.26 -39.70 -36.57
CA TYR A 97 -2.18 -40.67 -37.66
C TYR A 97 -3.25 -41.74 -37.49
#